data_AF-A0A9E5IVB5-F1
#
_entry.id   AF-A0A9E5IVB5-F1
#
_cell.length_a   1.000
_cell.length_b   1.000
_cell.length_c   1.000
_cell.angle_alpha   90.00
_cell.angle_beta   90.00
_cell.angle_gamma   90.00
#
_symmetry.space_group_name_H-M   'P 1'
#
loop_
_entity.id
_entity.type
_entity.pdbx_description
1 polymer ?
#
loop_
_entity_poly.entity_id
_entity_poly.type
_entity_poly.pdbx_seq_one_letter_code
_entity_poly.pdbx_strand_id
1 'polypeptide(L)'
;MTEPVELAGFVLSLAMVYCNIREIHWGWPLAILSSALYGVVFWNSQLYGEASLQVMFILGAVWGWRQWRKGMQSTTPDLQSPSHLRISQLSPTERQQTVAATLLAWPVLAFFLNRYTDSDVAVWDALVTALSLLGQYLLAKKKIENWWVWLAVNIITVGLMWVKSLWLTSLLYVLFAILSYVGLKAWRKQHEH
;
A
#
# COMPACT_ATOMS: atom_id res chain seq x y z
N MET A 1 -3.63 -21.36 17.20
CA MET A 1 -2.69 -21.91 16.19
C MET A 1 -2.36 -20.88 15.09
N THR A 2 -2.44 -19.56 15.36
CA THR A 2 -2.30 -18.51 14.34
C THR A 2 -0.88 -17.92 14.23
N GLU A 3 -0.05 -18.11 15.26
CA GLU A 3 1.34 -17.61 15.33
C GLU A 3 2.20 -17.86 14.08
N PRO A 4 2.25 -19.07 13.47
CA PRO A 4 3.13 -19.30 12.31
C PRO A 4 2.67 -18.56 11.05
N VAL A 5 1.36 -18.42 10.87
CA VAL A 5 0.75 -17.75 9.71
C VAL A 5 0.93 -16.24 9.83
N GLU A 6 0.78 -15.70 11.04
CA GLU A 6 1.02 -14.29 11.33
C GLU A 6 2.49 -13.91 11.13
N LEU A 7 3.42 -14.73 11.62
CA LEU A 7 4.86 -14.52 11.41
C LEU A 7 5.24 -14.61 9.93
N ALA A 8 4.66 -15.56 9.19
CA ALA A 8 4.88 -15.67 7.75
C ALA A 8 4.37 -14.43 7.00
N GLY A 9 3.16 -13.96 7.32
CA GLY A 9 2.61 -12.71 6.77
C GLY A 9 3.51 -11.51 7.07
N PHE A 10 4.02 -11.41 8.29
CA PHE A 10 4.96 -10.37 8.69
C PHE A 10 6.25 -10.39 7.86
N VAL A 11 6.92 -11.54 7.76
CA VAL A 11 8.18 -11.66 7.00
C VAL A 11 7.95 -11.36 5.52
N LEU A 12 6.84 -11.85 4.95
CA LEU A 12 6.47 -11.58 3.56
C LEU A 12 6.24 -10.09 3.32
N SER A 13 5.60 -9.38 4.27
CA SER A 13 5.34 -7.94 4.15
C SER A 13 6.65 -7.13 4.16
N LEU A 14 7.63 -7.49 4.99
CA LEU A 14 8.94 -6.83 4.99
C LEU A 14 9.69 -7.10 3.68
N ALA A 15 9.66 -8.36 3.22
CA ALA A 15 10.28 -8.75 1.95
C ALA A 15 9.64 -8.01 0.76
N MET A 16 8.31 -7.86 0.76
CA MET A 16 7.59 -7.13 -0.30
C MET A 16 8.01 -5.65 -0.33
N VAL A 17 8.12 -5.00 0.84
CA VAL A 17 8.51 -3.59 0.93
C VAL A 17 9.95 -3.42 0.43
N TYR A 18 10.86 -4.30 0.84
CA TYR A 18 12.23 -4.30 0.34
C TYR A 18 12.29 -4.43 -1.19
N CYS A 19 11.54 -5.38 -1.77
CA CYS A 19 11.44 -5.53 -3.21
C CYS A 19 10.92 -4.24 -3.89
N ASN A 20 9.90 -3.60 -3.32
CA ASN A 20 9.35 -2.36 -3.86
C ASN A 20 10.34 -1.19 -3.81
N ILE A 21 11.12 -1.06 -2.72
CA ILE A 21 12.21 -0.09 -2.60
C ILE A 21 13.24 -0.31 -3.73
N ARG A 22 13.57 -1.56 -4.03
CA ARG A 22 14.55 -1.96 -5.05
C ARG A 22 13.97 -2.08 -6.47
N GLU A 23 12.71 -1.70 -6.68
CA GLU A 23 11.98 -1.85 -7.94
C GLU A 23 11.92 -3.30 -8.48
N ILE A 24 12.02 -4.29 -7.59
CA ILE A 24 11.93 -5.70 -7.94
C ILE A 24 10.46 -6.08 -8.06
N HIS A 25 10.02 -6.44 -9.26
CA HIS A 25 8.62 -6.80 -9.56
C HIS A 25 8.06 -8.00 -8.77
N TRP A 26 8.92 -8.81 -8.13
CA TRP A 26 8.51 -9.87 -7.20
C TRP A 26 7.87 -9.36 -5.91
N GLY A 27 8.01 -8.07 -5.58
CA GLY A 27 7.31 -7.46 -4.45
C GLY A 27 5.78 -7.61 -4.56
N TRP A 28 5.23 -7.64 -5.78
CA TRP A 28 3.80 -7.78 -5.99
C TRP A 28 3.23 -9.17 -5.67
N PRO A 29 3.81 -10.29 -6.17
CA PRO A 29 3.46 -11.64 -5.69
C PRO A 29 3.57 -11.82 -4.18
N LEU A 30 4.61 -11.26 -3.56
CA LEU A 30 4.78 -11.32 -2.10
C LEU A 30 3.65 -10.59 -1.38
N ALA A 31 3.24 -9.42 -1.89
CA ALA A 31 2.09 -8.69 -1.36
C ALA A 31 0.78 -9.48 -1.51
N ILE A 32 0.55 -10.14 -2.65
CA ILE A 32 -0.63 -10.99 -2.87
C ILE A 32 -0.66 -12.13 -1.85
N LEU A 33 0.47 -12.82 -1.66
CA LEU A 33 0.56 -13.94 -0.72
C LEU A 33 0.35 -13.45 0.72
N SER A 34 1.00 -12.36 1.12
CA SER A 34 0.83 -11.74 2.44
C SER A 34 -0.62 -11.36 2.70
N SER A 35 -1.27 -10.67 1.76
CA SER A 35 -2.68 -10.28 1.89
C SER A 35 -3.63 -11.47 1.90
N ALA A 36 -3.34 -12.54 1.16
CA ALA A 36 -4.14 -13.76 1.20
C ALA A 36 -4.06 -14.44 2.58
N LEU A 37 -2.87 -14.52 3.18
CA LEU A 37 -2.70 -15.08 4.53
C LEU A 37 -3.44 -14.24 5.58
N TYR A 38 -3.26 -12.91 5.58
CA TYR A 38 -3.99 -12.03 6.49
C TYR A 38 -5.51 -12.06 6.24
N GLY A 39 -5.94 -12.19 4.99
CA GLY A 39 -7.36 -12.31 4.64
C GLY A 39 -8.00 -13.55 5.26
N VAL A 40 -7.31 -14.70 5.24
CA VAL A 40 -7.79 -15.93 5.91
C VAL A 40 -7.85 -15.76 7.42
N VAL A 41 -6.83 -15.14 8.03
CA VAL A 41 -6.82 -14.86 9.48
C VAL A 41 -8.00 -13.97 9.87
N PHE A 42 -8.24 -12.87 9.16
CA PHE A 42 -9.36 -11.96 9.46
C PHE A 42 -10.72 -12.58 9.21
N TRP A 43 -10.87 -13.38 8.15
CA TRP A 43 -12.11 -14.11 7.88
C TRP A 43 -12.47 -15.06 9.02
N ASN A 44 -11.50 -15.84 9.50
CA ASN A 44 -11.70 -16.78 10.60
C ASN A 44 -12.01 -16.08 11.93
N SER A 45 -11.50 -14.86 12.11
CA SER A 45 -11.80 -14.00 13.27
C SER A 45 -13.08 -13.18 13.10
N GLN A 46 -13.88 -13.44 12.06
CA GLN A 46 -15.12 -12.72 11.73
C GLN A 46 -14.95 -11.21 11.49
N LEU A 47 -13.73 -10.77 11.19
CA LEU A 47 -13.37 -9.40 10.85
C LEU A 47 -13.55 -9.18 9.34
N TYR A 48 -14.80 -9.22 8.87
CA TYR A 48 -15.11 -9.16 7.44
C TYR A 48 -14.69 -7.84 6.76
N GLY A 49 -14.67 -6.73 7.50
CA GLY A 49 -14.17 -5.44 7.01
C GLY A 49 -12.69 -5.52 6.64
N GLU A 50 -11.86 -6.04 7.55
CA GLU A 50 -10.43 -6.24 7.33
C GLU A 50 -10.14 -7.28 6.24
N ALA A 51 -10.91 -8.38 6.22
CA ALA A 51 -10.80 -9.38 5.16
C ALA A 51 -11.11 -8.78 3.77
N SER A 52 -12.12 -7.90 3.68
CA SER A 52 -12.48 -7.21 2.43
C SER A 52 -11.38 -6.25 1.98
N LEU A 53 -10.71 -5.56 2.91
CA LEU A 53 -9.56 -4.71 2.59
C LEU A 53 -8.40 -5.52 2.00
N GLN A 54 -8.15 -6.74 2.49
CA GLN A 54 -7.13 -7.61 1.90
C GLN A 54 -7.45 -8.00 0.45
N VAL A 55 -8.72 -8.20 0.11
CA VAL A 55 -9.13 -8.42 -1.29
C VAL A 55 -8.78 -7.21 -2.16
N MET A 56 -9.01 -6.00 -1.68
CA MET A 56 -8.65 -4.77 -2.40
C MET A 56 -7.13 -4.66 -2.62
N PHE A 57 -6.32 -5.01 -1.61
CA PHE A 57 -4.87 -5.06 -1.76
C PHE A 57 -4.42 -6.12 -2.77
N ILE A 58 -5.03 -7.31 -2.78
CA ILE A 58 -4.75 -8.36 -3.77
C ILE A 58 -5.05 -7.86 -5.18
N LEU A 59 -6.23 -7.26 -5.41
CA LEU A 59 -6.61 -6.74 -6.72
C LEU A 59 -5.65 -5.63 -7.19
N GLY A 60 -5.34 -4.70 -6.29
CA GLY A 60 -4.36 -3.64 -6.54
C GLY A 60 -2.98 -4.21 -6.84
N ALA A 61 -2.57 -5.27 -6.13
CA ALA A 61 -1.27 -5.89 -6.32
C ALA A 61 -1.16 -6.67 -7.64
N VAL A 62 -2.23 -7.39 -8.04
CA VAL A 62 -2.30 -8.03 -9.36
C VAL A 62 -2.20 -7.00 -10.48
N TRP A 63 -2.91 -5.88 -10.34
CA TRP A 63 -2.82 -4.81 -11.33
C TRP A 63 -1.43 -4.17 -11.38
N GLY A 64 -0.84 -3.83 -10.22
CA GLY A 64 0.51 -3.27 -10.14
C GLY A 64 1.57 -4.21 -10.71
N TRP A 65 1.44 -5.52 -10.46
CA TRP A 65 2.32 -6.52 -11.04
C TRP A 65 2.28 -6.51 -12.57
N ARG A 66 1.06 -6.43 -13.14
CA ARG A 66 0.88 -6.32 -14.60
C ARG A 66 1.50 -5.03 -15.15
N GLN A 67 1.36 -3.89 -14.46
CA GLN A 67 1.98 -2.63 -14.88
C GLN A 67 3.52 -2.74 -14.91
N TRP A 68 4.11 -3.30 -13.84
CA TRP A 68 5.57 -3.41 -13.72
C TRP A 68 6.16 -4.44 -14.70
N ARG A 69 5.45 -5.54 -14.97
CA ARG A 69 5.88 -6.53 -15.97
C ARG A 69 5.79 -6.01 -17.41
N LYS A 70 4.74 -5.25 -17.74
CA LYS A 70 4.60 -4.64 -19.08
C LYS A 70 5.75 -3.66 -19.38
N GLY A 71 6.20 -2.90 -18.38
CA GLY A 71 7.35 -2.01 -18.52
C GLY A 71 8.70 -2.71 -18.76
N MET A 72 8.75 -4.06 -18.68
CA MET A 72 9.95 -4.87 -18.91
C MET A 72 9.98 -5.54 -20.29
N GLN A 73 8.83 -5.66 -20.97
CA GLN A 73 8.69 -6.41 -22.23
C GLN A 73 8.89 -5.55 -23.50
N SER A 74 9.08 -4.25 -23.34
CA SER A 74 9.33 -3.32 -24.43
C SER A 74 10.81 -3.36 -24.84
N THR A 75 11.25 -4.50 -25.36
CA THR A 75 12.60 -4.74 -25.87
C THR A 75 12.61 -4.79 -27.39
N THR A 76 11.78 -3.99 -28.05
CA THR A 76 11.92 -3.66 -29.46
C THR A 76 12.39 -2.21 -29.56
N PRO A 77 13.57 -1.95 -30.16
CA PRO A 77 14.12 -0.61 -30.30
C PRO A 77 13.36 0.12 -31.41
N ASP A 78 12.13 0.52 -31.14
CA ASP A 78 11.41 1.48 -31.99
C ASP A 78 11.50 2.87 -31.34
N LEU A 79 12.06 3.82 -32.09
CA LEU A 79 12.55 5.13 -31.64
C LEU A 79 11.47 6.12 -31.16
N GLN A 80 10.24 5.64 -30.86
CA GLN A 80 9.10 6.49 -30.47
C GLN A 80 8.18 5.89 -29.39
N SER A 81 8.56 4.82 -28.68
CA SER A 81 7.71 4.23 -27.63
C SER A 81 8.24 4.47 -26.21
N PRO A 82 7.61 5.34 -25.39
CA PRO A 82 8.02 5.60 -24.00
C PRO A 82 7.56 4.44 -23.11
N SER A 83 8.28 3.32 -23.17
CA SER A 83 7.74 2.03 -22.73
C SER A 83 8.61 1.35 -21.66
N HIS A 84 9.39 2.15 -20.94
CA HIS A 84 9.87 1.80 -19.60
C HIS A 84 9.02 2.57 -18.57
N LEU A 85 8.31 1.86 -17.70
CA LEU A 85 7.68 2.50 -16.53
C LEU A 85 8.83 2.96 -15.62
N ARG A 86 9.20 4.23 -15.75
CA ARG A 86 10.27 4.87 -14.95
C ARG A 86 9.66 5.48 -13.70
N ILE A 87 10.48 5.59 -12.66
CA ILE A 87 10.15 6.42 -11.51
C ILE A 87 9.84 7.82 -12.04
N SER A 88 8.72 8.39 -11.61
CA SER A 88 8.28 9.72 -12.01
C SER A 88 7.63 10.44 -10.83
N GLN A 89 7.38 11.73 -10.99
CA GLN A 89 6.63 12.54 -10.03
C GLN A 89 5.21 12.80 -10.54
N LEU A 90 4.31 13.14 -9.62
CA LEU A 90 2.97 13.58 -9.98
C LEU A 90 3.03 14.98 -10.60
N SER A 91 2.38 15.15 -11.76
CA SER A 91 2.11 16.49 -12.28
C SER A 91 1.17 17.27 -11.34
N PRO A 92 1.11 18.60 -11.42
CA PRO A 92 0.18 19.40 -10.61
C PRO A 92 -1.28 18.95 -10.77
N THR A 93 -1.69 18.60 -12.00
CA THR A 93 -3.04 18.10 -12.30
C THR A 93 -3.28 16.72 -11.69
N GLU A 94 -2.35 15.78 -11.84
CA GLU A 94 -2.46 14.45 -11.23
C GLU A 94 -2.51 14.56 -9.69
N ARG A 95 -1.73 15.48 -9.11
CA ARG A 95 -1.75 15.76 -7.67
C ARG A 95 -3.13 16.24 -7.23
N GLN A 96 -3.72 17.21 -7.93
CA GLN A 96 -5.06 17.70 -7.61
C GLN A 96 -6.11 16.58 -7.74
N GLN A 97 -6.02 15.76 -8.78
CA GLN A 97 -6.92 14.61 -8.99
C GLN A 97 -6.80 13.59 -7.86
N THR A 98 -5.60 13.23 -7.43
CA THR A 98 -5.38 12.26 -6.33
C THR A 98 -5.90 12.79 -4.99
N VAL A 99 -5.70 14.07 -4.70
CA VAL A 99 -6.25 14.72 -3.50
C VAL A 99 -7.77 14.72 -3.54
N ALA A 100 -8.37 15.16 -4.65
CA ALA A 100 -9.82 15.16 -4.82
C ALA A 100 -10.41 13.75 -4.70
N ALA A 101 -9.82 12.76 -5.37
CA ALA A 101 -10.25 11.37 -5.29
C ALA A 101 -10.20 10.83 -3.85
N THR A 102 -9.15 11.15 -3.09
CA THR A 102 -9.01 10.74 -1.69
C THR A 102 -10.05 11.42 -0.80
N LEU A 103 -10.26 12.73 -0.97
CA LEU A 103 -11.26 13.49 -0.20
C LEU A 103 -12.69 13.06 -0.50
N LEU A 104 -12.96 12.53 -1.70
CA LEU A 104 -14.26 11.96 -2.06
C LEU A 104 -14.41 10.51 -1.56
N ALA A 105 -13.36 9.69 -1.69
CA ALA A 105 -13.39 8.30 -1.23
C ALA A 105 -13.50 8.19 0.30
N TRP A 106 -12.87 9.11 1.03
CA TRP A 106 -12.83 9.09 2.50
C TRP A 106 -14.23 9.10 3.16
N PRO A 107 -15.15 10.05 2.90
CA PRO A 107 -16.47 10.05 3.50
C PRO A 107 -17.32 8.85 3.04
N VAL A 108 -17.15 8.37 1.81
CA VAL A 108 -17.85 7.18 1.30
C VAL A 108 -17.42 5.93 2.09
N LEU A 109 -16.12 5.76 2.31
CA LEU A 109 -15.58 4.67 3.11
C LEU A 109 -15.95 4.82 4.59
N ALA A 110 -15.94 6.04 5.13
CA ALA A 110 -16.36 6.29 6.51
C ALA A 110 -17.83 5.93 6.73
N PHE A 111 -18.70 6.31 5.79
CA PHE A 111 -20.11 5.91 5.81
C PHE A 111 -20.27 4.39 5.73
N PHE A 112 -19.53 3.73 4.84
CA PHE A 112 -19.57 2.27 4.70
C PHE A 112 -19.10 1.57 5.99
N LEU A 113 -17.95 1.97 6.54
CA LEU A 113 -17.43 1.40 7.79
C LEU A 113 -18.41 1.64 8.94
N ASN A 114 -18.95 2.84 9.10
CA ASN A 114 -19.91 3.12 10.16
C ASN A 114 -21.23 2.33 10.02
N ARG A 115 -21.61 1.95 8.78
CA ARG A 115 -22.87 1.25 8.52
C ARG A 115 -22.76 -0.27 8.61
N TYR A 116 -21.59 -0.83 8.29
CA TYR A 116 -21.38 -2.27 8.09
C TYR A 116 -20.29 -2.88 8.98
N THR A 117 -19.62 -2.09 9.81
CA THR A 117 -18.59 -2.56 10.75
C THR A 117 -18.76 -1.91 12.11
N ASP A 118 -18.23 -2.55 13.15
CA ASP A 118 -18.27 -2.05 14.53
C ASP A 118 -17.03 -1.19 14.86
N SER A 119 -16.53 -0.38 13.92
CA SER A 119 -15.34 0.44 14.15
C SER A 119 -15.65 1.69 14.98
N ASP A 120 -15.08 1.77 16.18
CA ASP A 120 -15.14 2.94 17.07
C ASP A 120 -14.46 4.20 16.49
N VAL A 121 -13.61 4.01 15.48
CA VAL A 121 -12.83 5.08 14.84
C VAL A 121 -12.97 5.04 13.31
N ALA A 122 -14.18 4.70 12.83
CA ALA A 122 -14.49 4.50 11.40
C ALA A 122 -14.01 5.64 10.48
N VAL A 123 -14.04 6.89 10.95
CA VAL A 123 -13.53 8.05 10.21
C VAL A 123 -12.01 7.95 9.97
N TRP A 124 -11.25 7.57 10.99
CA TRP A 124 -9.80 7.43 10.87
C TRP A 124 -9.41 6.16 10.10
N ASP A 125 -10.12 5.06 10.32
CA ASP A 125 -9.91 3.81 9.58
C ASP A 125 -10.20 4.01 8.08
N ALA A 126 -11.25 4.78 7.75
CA ALA A 126 -11.56 5.16 6.37
C ALA A 126 -10.49 6.06 5.74
N LEU A 127 -9.87 6.96 6.51
CA LEU A 127 -8.77 7.80 6.01
C LEU A 127 -7.54 6.96 5.67
N VAL A 128 -7.15 6.06 6.59
CA VAL A 128 -6.03 5.13 6.40
C VAL A 128 -6.29 4.23 5.19
N THR A 129 -7.51 3.74 5.02
CA THR A 129 -7.93 2.94 3.85
C THR A 129 -7.85 3.77 2.56
N ALA A 130 -8.45 4.97 2.58
CA ALA A 130 -8.24 6.09 1.66
C ALA A 130 -6.84 6.15 1.04
N LEU A 131 -5.92 6.50 1.94
CA LEU A 131 -4.53 6.75 1.64
C LEU A 131 -3.81 5.48 1.23
N SER A 132 -4.13 4.31 1.80
CA SER A 132 -3.50 3.04 1.42
C SER A 132 -3.83 2.64 -0.02
N LEU A 133 -5.09 2.83 -0.45
CA LEU A 133 -5.49 2.59 -1.84
C LEU A 133 -4.78 3.56 -2.80
N LEU A 134 -4.67 4.84 -2.42
CA LEU A 134 -3.89 5.82 -3.17
C LEU A 134 -2.41 5.43 -3.24
N GLY A 135 -1.80 5.06 -2.11
CA GLY A 135 -0.39 4.66 -2.01
C GLY A 135 -0.10 3.46 -2.90
N GLN A 136 -0.98 2.45 -2.89
CA GLN A 136 -0.88 1.28 -3.76
C GLN A 136 -0.98 1.65 -5.25
N TYR A 137 -1.93 2.53 -5.59
CA TYR A 137 -2.10 3.02 -6.96
C TYR A 137 -0.86 3.77 -7.46
N LEU A 138 -0.32 4.69 -6.65
CA LEU A 138 0.87 5.47 -6.97
C LEU A 138 2.11 4.59 -7.09
N LEU A 139 2.26 3.59 -6.20
CA LEU A 139 3.34 2.62 -6.25
C LEU A 139 3.30 1.80 -7.55
N ALA A 140 2.12 1.32 -7.94
CA ALA A 140 1.91 0.60 -9.20
C ALA A 140 2.26 1.45 -10.44
N LYS A 141 2.06 2.77 -10.35
CA LYS A 141 2.45 3.75 -11.39
C LYS A 141 3.89 4.26 -11.26
N LYS A 142 4.67 3.76 -10.29
CA LYS A 142 6.02 4.23 -9.96
C LYS A 142 6.13 5.75 -9.71
N LYS A 143 5.13 6.31 -9.02
CA LYS A 143 5.14 7.72 -8.60
C LYS A 143 5.84 7.87 -7.26
N ILE A 144 6.86 8.72 -7.14
CA ILE A 144 7.65 8.90 -5.90
C ILE A 144 6.76 9.25 -4.69
N GLU A 145 5.67 9.98 -4.93
CA GLU A 145 4.73 10.41 -3.90
C GLU A 145 4.06 9.24 -3.17
N ASN A 146 4.07 8.02 -3.72
CA ASN A 146 3.62 6.83 -3.01
C ASN A 146 4.28 6.69 -1.63
N TRP A 147 5.58 6.98 -1.52
CA TRP A 147 6.31 6.82 -0.27
C TRP A 147 5.92 7.85 0.79
N TRP A 148 5.53 9.06 0.35
CA TRP A 148 4.96 10.06 1.26
C TRP A 148 3.59 9.64 1.77
N VAL A 149 2.76 9.07 0.89
CA VAL A 149 1.45 8.53 1.28
C VAL A 149 1.61 7.38 2.28
N TRP A 150 2.51 6.42 2.01
CA TRP A 150 2.79 5.33 2.93
C TRP A 150 3.37 5.80 4.27
N LEU A 151 4.23 6.82 4.27
CA LEU A 151 4.73 7.42 5.50
C LEU A 151 3.58 8.02 6.34
N ALA A 152 2.67 8.77 5.71
CA ALA A 152 1.51 9.34 6.39
C ALA A 152 0.58 8.25 6.94
N VAL A 153 0.26 7.22 6.14
CA VAL A 153 -0.52 6.05 6.57
C VAL A 153 0.09 5.41 7.80
N ASN A 154 1.40 5.14 7.78
CA ASN A 154 2.07 4.47 8.88
C ASN A 154 2.06 5.33 10.15
N ILE A 155 2.32 6.64 10.06
CA ILE A 155 2.29 7.55 11.22
C ILE A 155 0.88 7.64 11.83
N ILE A 156 -0.16 7.79 11.01
CA ILE A 156 -1.54 7.82 11.49
C ILE A 156 -1.88 6.50 12.18
N THR A 157 -1.48 5.37 11.58
CA THR A 157 -1.77 4.04 12.11
C THR A 157 -1.03 3.79 13.43
N VAL A 158 0.21 4.26 13.60
CA VAL A 158 0.93 4.23 14.89
C VAL A 158 0.08 4.87 16.00
N GLY A 159 -0.48 6.06 15.74
CA GLY A 159 -1.33 6.78 16.69
C GLY A 159 -2.62 6.02 17.01
N LEU A 160 -3.29 5.46 16.00
CA LEU A 160 -4.49 4.64 16.21
C LEU A 160 -4.20 3.39 17.05
N MET A 161 -3.09 2.69 16.77
CA MET A 161 -2.70 1.49 17.51
C MET A 161 -2.31 1.82 18.96
N TRP A 162 -1.72 2.99 19.19
CA TRP A 162 -1.40 3.49 20.54
C TRP A 162 -2.67 3.67 21.37
N VAL A 163 -3.70 4.33 20.81
CA VAL A 163 -5.00 4.52 21.48
C VAL A 163 -5.69 3.18 21.75
N LYS A 164 -5.57 2.21 20.82
CA LYS A 164 -6.10 0.85 20.96
C LYS A 164 -5.25 -0.05 21.88
N SER A 165 -4.19 0.47 22.51
CA SER A 165 -3.24 -0.29 23.37
C SER A 165 -2.55 -1.48 22.68
N LEU A 166 -2.42 -1.42 21.34
CA LEU A 166 -1.78 -2.45 20.51
C LEU A 166 -0.30 -2.11 20.28
N TRP A 167 0.51 -2.25 21.33
CA TRP A 167 1.92 -1.82 21.36
C TRP A 167 2.80 -2.49 20.30
N LEU A 168 2.65 -3.80 20.12
CA LEU A 168 3.46 -4.55 19.15
C LEU A 168 3.14 -4.11 17.72
N THR A 169 1.85 -3.95 17.40
CA THR A 169 1.39 -3.46 16.10
C THR A 169 1.86 -2.03 15.86
N SER A 170 1.82 -1.17 16.88
CA SER A 170 2.36 0.20 16.80
C SER A 170 3.85 0.20 16.42
N LEU A 171 4.66 -0.65 17.05
CA LEU A 171 6.09 -0.77 16.73
C LEU A 171 6.33 -1.23 15.28
N LEU A 172 5.51 -2.15 14.77
CA LEU A 172 5.58 -2.57 13.37
C LEU A 172 5.30 -1.41 12.41
N TYR A 173 4.28 -0.60 12.67
CA TYR A 173 4.00 0.57 11.82
C TYR A 173 5.10 1.65 11.93
N VAL A 174 5.78 1.78 13.07
CA VAL A 174 7.00 2.61 13.17
C VAL A 174 8.09 2.09 12.22
N LEU A 175 8.32 0.77 12.18
CA LEU A 175 9.27 0.16 11.26
C LEU A 175 8.87 0.42 9.80
N PHE A 176 7.60 0.26 9.44
CA PHE A 176 7.12 0.58 8.10
C PHE A 176 7.26 2.07 7.77
N ALA A 177 7.05 2.99 8.73
CA ALA A 177 7.29 4.42 8.52
C ALA A 177 8.77 4.68 8.15
N ILE A 178 9.71 4.05 8.87
CA ILE A 178 11.14 4.13 8.54
C ILE A 178 11.41 3.59 7.14
N LEU A 179 10.86 2.42 6.78
CA LEU A 179 11.03 1.83 5.46
C LEU A 179 10.44 2.70 4.35
N SER A 180 9.30 3.36 4.58
CA SER A 180 8.72 4.31 3.62
C SER A 180 9.65 5.49 3.36
N TYR A 181 10.29 6.02 4.41
CA TYR A 181 11.28 7.09 4.26
C TYR A 181 12.55 6.62 3.54
N VAL A 182 13.02 5.39 3.79
CA VAL A 182 14.13 4.78 3.06
C VAL A 182 13.78 4.61 1.58
N GLY A 183 12.57 4.13 1.27
CA GLY A 183 12.06 3.99 -0.10
C GLY A 183 12.00 5.32 -0.84
N LEU A 184 11.52 6.37 -0.18
CA LEU A 184 11.52 7.73 -0.72
C LEU A 184 12.92 8.20 -1.13
N LYS A 185 13.92 8.01 -0.24
CA LYS A 185 15.32 8.39 -0.53
C LYS A 185 15.89 7.59 -1.70
N ALA A 186 15.65 6.28 -1.72
CA ALA A 186 16.13 5.39 -2.78
C ALA A 186 15.57 5.81 -4.15
N TRP A 187 14.25 6.04 -4.23
CA TRP A 187 13.59 6.39 -5.49
C TRP A 187 13.94 7.80 -5.98
N ARG A 188 14.12 8.77 -5.08
CA ARG A 188 14.62 10.10 -5.45
C ARG A 188 16.00 10.03 -6.08
N LYS A 189 16.92 9.29 -5.46
CA LYS A 189 18.26 9.09 -6.01
C LYS A 189 18.23 8.44 -7.39
N GLN A 190 17.35 7.44 -7.59
CA GLN A 190 17.19 6.79 -8.90
C GLN A 190 16.54 7.68 -9.96
N HIS A 191 15.68 8.64 -9.57
CA HIS A 191 15.05 9.57 -10.49
C HIS A 191 15.98 10.72 -10.93
N GLU A 192 16.95 11.08 -10.10
CA GLU A 192 17.94 12.12 -10.40
C GLU A 192 19.06 11.65 -11.36
N HIS A 193 19.19 10.33 -11.55
CA HIS A 193 20.15 9.69 -12.45
C HIS A 193 19.49 9.22 -13.76
#